data_AF-A0A7S0SYD6-F1
#
_entry.id   AF-A0A7S0SYD6-F1
#
_cell.length_a   1.000
_cell.length_b   1.000
_cell.length_c   1.000
_cell.angle_alpha   90.00
_cell.angle_beta   90.00
_cell.angle_gamma   90.00
#
_symmetry.space_group_name_H-M   'P 1'
#
loop_
_entity.id
_entity.type
_entity.pdbx_description
1 polymer ?
#
loop_
_entity_poly.entity_id
_entity_poly.type
_entity_poly.pdbx_seq_one_letter_code
_entity_poly.pdbx_strand_id
1 'polypeptide(L)'
;MADFIVNDDDQYDDEDDEQDHNYTKKSKAFSDDESQDDDDEEEDDDDNNDNGESIDEEEEEGDADDDKEMLDMDMLDDYIEDDLNDDDNNDNDNDSSELTEYQRKQLKLQDKLSEIEKELVQPKKWDMLGEVKAKSRPENSLLEINAAIDIAAKPAPIVTTEFTSSIEDIIKNRIKKQSYNDVIFKNKDVVKKPDNEISLSTEKSKVGLGEIYAEEFSKKVVKDSIDSITKELSKELITEVKLLYDQVSLELDGLCHHFYTPTPLTNEINIDSLPVVTYEENLPNYTNSNTIDNKIDKRVNIRTLKSTNELTKSDRLTLRNQKKRQMKGTNSYESKL
;
A
#
# COMPACT_ATOMS: atom_id res chain seq x y z
N MET A 1 -30.22 48.25 -26.07
CA MET A 1 -29.71 46.88 -26.29
C MET A 1 -28.77 46.56 -25.14
N ALA A 2 -29.37 46.16 -24.02
CA ALA A 2 -28.75 45.57 -22.84
C ALA A 2 -29.90 45.34 -21.84
N ASP A 3 -30.59 44.20 -21.95
CA ASP A 3 -31.53 43.75 -20.93
C ASP A 3 -30.92 42.52 -20.23
N PHE A 4 -30.73 42.69 -18.94
CA PHE A 4 -30.26 41.72 -17.96
C PHE A 4 -31.45 40.83 -17.58
N ILE A 5 -31.49 39.61 -18.11
CA ILE A 5 -32.51 38.62 -17.77
C ILE A 5 -32.02 37.84 -16.56
N VAL A 6 -32.65 38.13 -15.42
CA VAL A 6 -32.67 37.30 -14.21
C VAL A 6 -33.61 36.14 -14.50
N ASN A 7 -33.11 34.91 -14.44
CA ASN A 7 -33.97 33.73 -14.33
C ASN A 7 -34.24 33.49 -12.85
N ASP A 8 -35.35 34.07 -12.39
CA ASP A 8 -36.12 33.57 -11.25
C ASP A 8 -36.93 32.39 -11.75
N ASP A 9 -36.62 31.18 -11.28
CA ASP A 9 -37.55 30.04 -11.20
C ASP A 9 -36.84 28.89 -10.47
N ASP A 10 -37.17 28.72 -9.19
CA ASP A 10 -37.24 27.40 -8.53
C ASP A 10 -38.11 27.53 -7.27
N GLN A 11 -39.40 27.61 -7.58
CA GLN A 11 -40.59 27.10 -6.91
C GLN A 11 -40.38 26.41 -5.55
N TYR A 12 -40.98 27.00 -4.51
CA TYR A 12 -41.25 26.36 -3.22
C TYR A 12 -42.44 25.40 -3.38
N ASP A 13 -42.27 24.14 -2.95
CA ASP A 13 -43.36 23.27 -2.52
C ASP A 13 -43.17 22.98 -1.02
N ASP A 14 -43.98 23.67 -0.21
CA ASP A 14 -44.25 23.39 1.19
C ASP A 14 -45.44 22.44 1.26
N GLU A 15 -45.22 21.15 1.54
CA GLU A 15 -46.23 20.30 2.21
C GLU A 15 -45.48 19.28 3.08
N ASP A 16 -45.43 19.52 4.39
CA ASP A 16 -45.36 18.43 5.36
C ASP A 16 -46.02 18.88 6.67
N ASP A 17 -47.29 18.48 6.78
CA ASP A 17 -48.11 18.56 7.98
C ASP A 17 -47.54 17.64 9.07
N GLU A 18 -47.41 18.20 10.27
CA GLU A 18 -47.21 17.45 11.50
C GLU A 18 -48.41 16.53 11.76
N GLN A 19 -48.22 15.21 11.76
CA GLN A 19 -49.04 14.30 12.57
C GLN A 19 -48.20 13.30 13.37
N ASP A 20 -48.23 13.56 14.66
CA ASP A 20 -47.77 12.76 15.78
C ASP A 20 -48.59 11.46 15.88
N HIS A 21 -47.95 10.29 15.68
CA HIS A 21 -48.57 9.00 16.03
C HIS A 21 -47.56 8.00 16.60
N ASN A 22 -47.59 7.91 17.93
CA ASN A 22 -47.19 6.78 18.74
C ASN A 22 -47.71 5.45 18.15
N TYR A 23 -46.81 4.57 17.72
CA TYR A 23 -47.09 3.13 17.63
C TYR A 23 -45.98 2.31 18.27
N THR A 24 -46.32 1.80 19.44
CA THR A 24 -45.69 0.68 20.12
C THR A 24 -45.78 -0.58 19.24
N LYS A 25 -44.62 -1.16 18.87
CA LYS A 25 -44.56 -2.51 18.32
C LYS A 25 -43.31 -3.25 18.78
N LYS A 26 -43.41 -3.76 20.01
CA LYS A 26 -43.08 -5.12 20.44
C LYS A 26 -42.29 -5.96 19.40
N SER A 27 -40.97 -5.91 19.46
CA SER A 27 -40.12 -6.98 18.92
C SER A 27 -39.78 -7.96 20.05
N LYS A 28 -39.90 -9.22 19.70
CA LYS A 28 -39.93 -10.39 20.57
C LYS A 28 -38.52 -11.00 20.59
N ALA A 29 -38.04 -11.21 21.80
CA ALA A 29 -36.92 -12.04 22.26
C ALA A 29 -36.22 -12.95 21.22
N PHE A 30 -34.89 -12.86 21.18
CA PHE A 30 -34.03 -14.04 21.18
C PHE A 30 -32.75 -13.69 21.96
N SER A 31 -32.52 -14.44 23.03
CA SER A 31 -31.43 -14.31 24.00
C SER A 31 -30.20 -15.09 23.52
N ASP A 32 -29.05 -14.46 23.74
CA ASP A 32 -27.72 -15.06 23.78
C ASP A 32 -27.48 -15.55 25.23
N ASP A 33 -26.90 -16.74 25.43
CA ASP A 33 -26.26 -17.13 26.71
C ASP A 33 -25.36 -18.37 26.52
N GLU A 34 -24.05 -18.14 26.68
CA GLU A 34 -22.99 -18.90 27.39
C GLU A 34 -22.97 -20.45 27.42
N SER A 35 -21.86 -21.16 27.64
CA SER A 35 -20.38 -21.06 27.68
C SER A 35 -19.90 -22.45 28.22
N GLN A 36 -18.59 -22.66 28.42
CA GLN A 36 -17.90 -23.80 29.08
C GLN A 36 -17.45 -24.95 28.15
N ASP A 37 -16.15 -25.05 27.89
CA ASP A 37 -15.05 -25.66 28.68
C ASP A 37 -15.00 -27.17 28.45
N ASP A 38 -13.86 -27.67 27.97
CA ASP A 38 -13.14 -28.77 28.61
C ASP A 38 -11.76 -28.95 27.95
N ASP A 39 -10.76 -29.05 28.83
CA ASP A 39 -9.37 -29.44 28.62
C ASP A 39 -9.24 -30.82 27.93
N ASP A 40 -8.14 -31.05 27.22
CA ASP A 40 -7.28 -32.22 27.49
C ASP A 40 -5.98 -32.21 26.66
N GLU A 41 -4.91 -32.62 27.36
CA GLU A 41 -3.49 -32.65 27.01
C GLU A 41 -3.10 -33.84 26.10
N GLU A 42 -2.04 -33.62 25.31
CA GLU A 42 -0.90 -34.50 24.95
C GLU A 42 -1.12 -36.02 24.71
N GLU A 43 -0.78 -36.52 23.52
CA GLU A 43 0.38 -37.42 23.33
C GLU A 43 0.68 -37.69 21.84
N ASP A 44 1.97 -37.91 21.59
CA ASP A 44 2.70 -38.24 20.36
C ASP A 44 2.19 -39.50 19.63
N ASP A 45 2.31 -39.53 18.29
CA ASP A 45 3.21 -40.46 17.58
C ASP A 45 3.14 -40.30 16.05
N ASP A 46 4.35 -40.30 15.47
CA ASP A 46 4.81 -40.65 14.12
C ASP A 46 3.78 -41.16 13.07
N ASP A 47 3.86 -40.63 11.83
CA ASP A 47 4.70 -41.23 10.76
C ASP A 47 4.47 -40.53 9.38
N ASN A 48 5.57 -39.97 8.86
CA ASN A 48 6.00 -39.78 7.46
C ASN A 48 5.01 -39.52 6.30
N ASN A 49 5.25 -38.42 5.55
CA ASN A 49 6.07 -38.38 4.31
C ASN A 49 5.68 -37.13 3.47
N ASP A 50 6.45 -36.06 3.55
CA ASP A 50 7.50 -35.68 2.59
C ASP A 50 6.98 -34.91 1.36
N ASN A 51 7.20 -33.59 1.36
CA ASN A 51 7.71 -32.91 0.17
C ASN A 51 8.22 -31.50 0.52
N GLY A 52 9.52 -31.39 0.72
CA GLY A 52 10.19 -30.09 0.77
C GLY A 52 11.70 -30.24 0.88
N GLU A 53 12.41 -30.24 -0.24
CA GLU A 53 13.83 -29.85 -0.28
C GLU A 53 14.19 -29.43 -1.71
N SER A 54 14.57 -28.17 -1.90
CA SER A 54 15.95 -27.66 -1.93
C SER A 54 16.81 -28.28 -3.04
N ILE A 55 17.19 -27.39 -3.93
CA ILE A 55 18.29 -27.49 -4.88
C ILE A 55 19.58 -27.66 -4.09
N ASP A 56 20.30 -28.76 -4.34
CA ASP A 56 21.76 -28.79 -4.29
C ASP A 56 22.33 -29.76 -5.33
N GLU A 57 23.48 -29.37 -5.84
CA GLU A 57 24.24 -29.93 -6.94
C GLU A 57 24.97 -31.21 -6.52
N GLU A 58 24.81 -32.33 -7.24
CA GLU A 58 25.90 -33.30 -7.49
C GLU A 58 25.70 -34.00 -8.85
N GLU A 59 26.83 -34.26 -9.49
CA GLU A 59 27.05 -34.80 -10.82
C GLU A 59 26.61 -36.27 -10.92
N GLU A 60 25.79 -36.61 -11.93
CA GLU A 60 25.65 -38.00 -12.38
C GLU A 60 25.48 -38.07 -13.91
N GLU A 61 26.51 -38.62 -14.54
CA GLU A 61 26.62 -39.32 -15.82
C GLU A 61 25.43 -39.20 -16.79
N GLY A 62 25.70 -38.63 -17.97
CA GLY A 62 24.75 -38.53 -19.06
C GLY A 62 24.38 -39.89 -19.65
N ASP A 63 23.11 -40.25 -19.50
CA ASP A 63 22.47 -41.29 -20.30
C ASP A 63 21.97 -40.62 -21.59
N ALA A 64 22.69 -40.88 -22.68
CA ALA A 64 22.25 -40.52 -24.01
C ALA A 64 21.22 -41.55 -24.45
N ASP A 65 19.93 -41.18 -24.39
CA ASP A 65 18.86 -41.88 -25.09
C ASP A 65 19.19 -41.88 -26.59
N ASP A 66 19.85 -42.94 -27.05
CA ASP A 66 20.01 -43.30 -28.46
C ASP A 66 18.66 -43.85 -28.95
N ASP A 67 17.69 -42.95 -29.11
CA ASP A 67 16.46 -43.18 -29.87
C ASP A 67 16.83 -43.39 -31.34
N LYS A 68 17.34 -44.59 -31.63
CA LYS A 68 17.30 -45.14 -32.98
C LYS A 68 15.87 -45.50 -33.28
N GLU A 69 15.14 -44.53 -33.82
CA GLU A 69 14.08 -44.82 -34.79
C GLU A 69 14.70 -45.71 -35.87
N MET A 70 14.51 -47.02 -35.75
CA MET A 70 14.64 -47.94 -36.88
C MET A 70 13.59 -47.50 -37.88
N LEU A 71 14.02 -46.69 -38.86
CA LEU A 71 13.28 -46.50 -40.10
C LEU A 71 12.98 -47.89 -40.66
N ASP A 72 11.72 -48.31 -40.50
CA ASP A 72 11.20 -49.54 -41.05
C ASP A 72 11.37 -49.48 -42.57
N MET A 73 12.10 -50.43 -43.14
CA MET A 73 12.36 -50.47 -44.58
C MET A 73 11.05 -50.58 -45.38
N ASP A 74 9.99 -51.11 -44.77
CA ASP A 74 8.66 -51.22 -45.37
C ASP A 74 7.97 -49.84 -45.53
N MET A 75 8.27 -48.86 -44.67
CA MET A 75 7.77 -47.47 -44.80
C MET A 75 8.47 -46.68 -45.92
N LEU A 76 9.67 -47.10 -46.32
CA LEU A 76 10.42 -46.47 -47.40
C LEU A 76 9.88 -46.88 -48.78
N ASP A 77 9.33 -48.10 -48.92
CA ASP A 77 8.75 -48.56 -50.18
C ASP A 77 7.39 -47.88 -50.47
N ASP A 78 6.58 -47.61 -49.42
CA ASP A 78 5.33 -46.82 -49.53
C ASP A 78 5.59 -45.35 -49.91
N TYR A 79 6.64 -44.72 -49.36
CA TYR A 79 7.01 -43.34 -49.73
C TYR A 79 7.54 -43.23 -51.17
N ILE A 80 8.15 -44.30 -51.67
CA ILE A 80 8.56 -44.40 -53.08
C ILE A 80 7.34 -44.66 -53.98
N GLU A 81 6.34 -45.43 -53.55
CA GLU A 81 5.11 -45.67 -54.33
C GLU A 81 4.23 -44.42 -54.48
N ASP A 82 4.13 -43.57 -53.45
CA ASP A 82 3.35 -42.32 -53.51
C ASP A 82 4.02 -41.24 -54.41
N ASP A 83 5.35 -41.08 -54.36
CA ASP A 83 6.13 -40.19 -55.27
C ASP A 83 6.16 -40.70 -56.73
N LEU A 84 5.76 -41.96 -56.95
CA LEU A 84 5.61 -42.55 -58.29
C LEU A 84 4.22 -42.33 -58.90
N ASN A 85 3.22 -41.92 -58.10
CA ASN A 85 1.82 -41.75 -58.52
C ASN A 85 1.39 -40.26 -58.66
N ASP A 86 2.15 -39.29 -58.12
CA ASP A 86 1.86 -37.86 -58.23
C ASP A 86 2.50 -37.24 -59.50
N ASP A 87 1.72 -37.33 -60.58
CA ASP A 87 1.57 -36.39 -61.71
C ASP A 87 2.81 -35.67 -62.31
N ASP A 88 3.08 -35.88 -63.60
CA ASP A 88 2.75 -34.88 -64.63
C ASP A 88 3.10 -35.38 -66.03
N ASN A 89 2.18 -35.17 -66.95
CA ASN A 89 2.21 -35.49 -68.36
C ASN A 89 3.16 -34.56 -69.13
N ASN A 90 4.46 -34.67 -68.90
CA ASN A 90 5.49 -34.01 -69.72
C ASN A 90 6.54 -35.00 -70.24
N ASP A 91 6.08 -36.09 -70.83
CA ASP A 91 6.91 -36.90 -71.72
C ASP A 91 7.17 -36.11 -73.01
N ASN A 92 8.29 -35.40 -73.03
CA ASN A 92 8.88 -34.86 -74.24
C ASN A 92 10.26 -35.50 -74.50
N ASP A 93 10.37 -36.82 -74.26
CA ASP A 93 11.53 -37.61 -74.68
C ASP A 93 11.09 -38.92 -75.32
N ASN A 94 11.45 -39.07 -76.59
CA ASN A 94 10.96 -40.05 -77.56
C ASN A 94 11.58 -41.46 -77.43
N ASP A 95 12.15 -41.84 -76.28
CA ASP A 95 13.01 -43.04 -76.16
C ASP A 95 12.62 -44.06 -75.06
N SER A 96 11.47 -43.92 -74.39
CA SER A 96 11.10 -44.72 -73.20
C SER A 96 10.22 -45.97 -73.47
N SER A 97 10.06 -46.40 -74.72
CA SER A 97 9.00 -47.35 -75.09
C SER A 97 9.27 -48.86 -74.84
N GLU A 98 10.43 -49.27 -74.31
CA GLU A 98 10.76 -50.70 -74.05
C GLU A 98 11.52 -50.99 -72.73
N LEU A 99 11.24 -50.29 -71.62
CA LEU A 99 11.84 -50.60 -70.31
C LEU A 99 10.87 -51.37 -69.37
N THR A 100 11.42 -52.37 -68.67
CA THR A 100 10.71 -53.14 -67.62
C THR A 100 10.41 -52.24 -66.41
N GLU A 101 9.34 -52.50 -65.65
CA GLU A 101 8.96 -51.71 -64.46
C GLU A 101 10.12 -51.52 -63.47
N TYR A 102 10.87 -52.59 -63.19
CA TYR A 102 12.08 -52.53 -62.37
C TYR A 102 13.16 -51.60 -62.95
N GLN A 103 13.35 -51.60 -64.28
CA GLN A 103 14.33 -50.74 -64.94
C GLN A 103 13.91 -49.27 -64.91
N ARG A 104 12.60 -48.97 -65.00
CA ARG A 104 12.08 -47.61 -64.78
C ARG A 104 12.28 -47.14 -63.34
N LYS A 105 12.00 -47.99 -62.33
CA LYS A 105 12.27 -47.68 -60.92
C LYS A 105 13.76 -47.42 -60.69
N GLN A 106 14.63 -48.24 -61.30
CA GLN A 106 16.09 -48.08 -61.18
C GLN A 106 16.61 -46.81 -61.86
N LEU A 107 16.05 -46.41 -63.01
CA LEU A 107 16.41 -45.15 -63.67
C LEU A 107 16.01 -43.94 -62.83
N LYS A 108 14.76 -43.88 -62.33
CA LYS A 108 14.29 -42.82 -61.44
C LYS A 108 15.13 -42.72 -60.16
N LEU A 109 15.50 -43.88 -59.59
CA LEU A 109 16.35 -43.93 -58.39
C LEU A 109 17.76 -43.42 -58.70
N GLN A 110 18.30 -43.76 -59.87
CA GLN A 110 19.58 -43.23 -60.34
C GLN A 110 19.53 -41.71 -60.58
N ASP A 111 18.42 -41.19 -61.11
CA ASP A 111 18.22 -39.76 -61.32
C ASP A 111 18.14 -39.01 -59.97
N LYS A 112 17.36 -39.54 -59.01
CA LYS A 112 17.27 -39.01 -57.64
C LYS A 112 18.63 -39.08 -56.92
N LEU A 113 19.37 -40.18 -57.09
CA LEU A 113 20.73 -40.32 -56.57
C LEU A 113 21.66 -39.26 -57.16
N SER A 114 21.60 -39.04 -58.47
CA SER A 114 22.37 -38.02 -59.18
C SER A 114 22.03 -36.60 -58.72
N GLU A 115 20.77 -36.32 -58.40
CA GLU A 115 20.32 -35.04 -57.84
C GLU A 115 20.87 -34.81 -56.42
N ILE A 116 20.74 -35.82 -55.55
CA ILE A 116 21.26 -35.76 -54.17
C ILE A 116 22.79 -35.64 -54.17
N GLU A 117 23.49 -36.38 -55.02
CA GLU A 117 24.95 -36.29 -55.17
C GLU A 117 25.39 -34.88 -55.61
N LYS A 118 24.64 -34.24 -56.52
CA LYS A 118 24.90 -32.86 -56.94
C LYS A 118 24.65 -31.86 -55.81
N GLU A 119 23.58 -32.04 -55.03
CA GLU A 119 23.28 -31.19 -53.88
C GLU A 119 24.37 -31.29 -52.81
N LEU A 120 24.83 -32.51 -52.51
CA LEU A 120 25.88 -32.76 -51.52
C LEU A 120 27.24 -32.17 -51.90
N VAL A 121 27.55 -32.08 -53.20
CA VAL A 121 28.79 -31.48 -53.69
C VAL A 121 28.73 -29.95 -53.71
N GLN A 122 27.53 -29.37 -53.80
CA GLN A 122 27.34 -27.92 -53.81
C GLN A 122 27.58 -27.29 -52.43
N PRO A 123 27.95 -25.99 -52.37
CA PRO A 123 28.04 -25.31 -51.09
C PRO A 123 26.67 -25.26 -50.42
N LYS A 124 26.63 -25.56 -49.11
CA LYS A 124 25.41 -25.49 -48.32
C LYS A 124 24.81 -24.08 -48.38
N LYS A 125 23.48 -24.01 -48.25
CA LYS A 125 22.75 -22.76 -48.09
C LYS A 125 23.24 -22.00 -46.86
N TRP A 126 23.12 -20.68 -46.89
CA TRP A 126 23.69 -19.79 -45.87
C TRP A 126 23.09 -19.99 -44.47
N ASP A 127 21.85 -20.45 -44.38
CA ASP A 127 21.13 -20.79 -43.17
C ASP A 127 21.64 -22.08 -42.49
N MET A 128 22.15 -23.03 -43.29
CA MET A 128 22.76 -24.27 -42.81
C MET A 128 24.24 -24.11 -42.40
N LEU A 129 24.81 -22.93 -42.62
CA LEU A 129 26.18 -22.61 -42.25
C LEU A 129 26.21 -21.93 -40.87
N GLY A 130 27.17 -22.31 -40.03
CA GLY A 130 27.45 -21.57 -38.80
C GLY A 130 28.14 -20.23 -39.09
N GLU A 131 28.00 -19.26 -38.17
CA GLU A 131 28.76 -18.00 -38.17
C GLU A 131 28.66 -17.17 -39.47
N VAL A 132 27.47 -17.11 -40.07
CA VAL A 132 27.27 -16.37 -41.32
C VAL A 132 27.30 -14.85 -41.10
N LYS A 133 28.19 -14.17 -41.84
CA LYS A 133 28.29 -12.70 -41.85
C LYS A 133 27.22 -12.09 -42.75
N ALA A 134 26.82 -10.85 -42.47
CA ALA A 134 25.79 -10.13 -43.24
C ALA A 134 26.05 -10.04 -44.76
N LYS A 135 27.32 -9.98 -45.19
CA LYS A 135 27.70 -9.93 -46.62
C LYS A 135 27.63 -11.28 -47.35
N SER A 136 27.60 -12.38 -46.60
CA SER A 136 27.63 -13.75 -47.15
C SER A 136 26.23 -14.29 -47.45
N ARG A 137 25.18 -13.61 -46.97
CA ARG A 137 23.78 -13.95 -47.23
C ARG A 137 23.11 -12.88 -48.10
N PRO A 138 22.09 -13.23 -48.89
CA PRO A 138 21.31 -12.27 -49.65
C PRO A 138 20.66 -11.20 -48.75
N GLU A 139 20.42 -10.01 -49.32
CA GLU A 139 19.75 -8.93 -48.60
C GLU A 139 18.34 -9.36 -48.14
N ASN A 140 17.93 -8.93 -46.93
CA ASN A 140 16.63 -9.24 -46.32
C ASN A 140 16.28 -10.71 -46.08
N SER A 141 17.16 -11.67 -46.38
CA SER A 141 16.86 -13.11 -46.23
C SER A 141 16.64 -13.57 -44.77
N LEU A 142 17.00 -12.75 -43.76
CA LEU A 142 16.68 -13.08 -42.35
C LEU A 142 15.19 -12.95 -42.04
N LEU A 143 14.44 -12.15 -42.82
CA LEU A 143 13.00 -11.98 -42.64
C LEU A 143 12.21 -13.22 -43.12
N GLU A 144 12.82 -14.03 -43.98
CA GLU A 144 12.23 -15.25 -44.55
C GLU A 144 12.39 -16.46 -43.62
N ILE A 145 13.37 -16.41 -42.71
CA ILE A 145 13.72 -17.52 -41.82
C ILE A 145 13.19 -17.27 -40.42
N ASN A 146 12.54 -18.27 -39.83
CA ASN A 146 12.09 -18.27 -38.45
C ASN A 146 13.25 -18.64 -37.50
N ALA A 147 14.16 -17.69 -37.26
CA ALA A 147 15.22 -17.86 -36.27
C ALA A 147 14.70 -17.61 -34.85
N ALA A 148 14.86 -18.59 -33.95
CA ALA A 148 14.62 -18.41 -32.52
C ALA A 148 15.83 -17.69 -31.89
N ILE A 149 15.61 -16.47 -31.41
CA ILE A 149 16.66 -15.66 -30.79
C ILE A 149 16.23 -15.32 -29.37
N ASP A 150 17.10 -15.62 -28.41
CA ASP A 150 16.88 -15.23 -27.03
C ASP A 150 17.13 -13.73 -26.84
N ILE A 151 16.18 -13.07 -26.19
CA ILE A 151 16.26 -11.65 -25.87
C ILE A 151 16.69 -11.52 -24.40
N ALA A 152 17.81 -10.85 -24.15
CA ALA A 152 18.40 -10.74 -22.82
C ALA A 152 17.53 -10.02 -21.78
N ALA A 153 16.58 -9.18 -22.21
CA ALA A 153 15.74 -8.38 -21.33
C ALA A 153 14.27 -8.47 -21.70
N LYS A 154 13.42 -8.41 -20.67
CA LYS A 154 11.96 -8.32 -20.87
C LYS A 154 11.63 -7.00 -21.57
N PRO A 155 10.87 -7.01 -22.68
CA PRO A 155 10.45 -5.79 -23.33
C PRO A 155 9.54 -4.98 -22.41
N ALA A 156 9.51 -3.66 -22.61
CA ALA A 156 8.58 -2.80 -21.89
C ALA A 156 7.13 -3.21 -22.20
N PRO A 157 6.25 -3.31 -21.19
CA PRO A 157 4.86 -3.69 -21.41
C PRO A 157 4.15 -2.61 -22.23
N ILE A 158 3.32 -3.05 -23.17
CA ILE A 158 2.50 -2.16 -24.00
C ILE A 158 1.26 -1.79 -23.19
N VAL A 159 0.99 -0.49 -23.03
CA VAL A 159 -0.18 0.01 -22.31
C VAL A 159 -1.42 -0.17 -23.17
N THR A 160 -2.15 -1.25 -22.94
CA THR A 160 -3.44 -1.55 -23.58
C THR A 160 -4.62 -1.03 -22.74
N THR A 161 -5.80 -0.96 -23.35
CA THR A 161 -7.03 -0.53 -22.67
C THR A 161 -7.41 -1.45 -21.49
N GLU A 162 -7.18 -2.75 -21.65
CA GLU A 162 -7.37 -3.77 -20.61
C GLU A 162 -6.46 -3.51 -19.40
N PHE A 163 -5.18 -3.22 -19.67
CA PHE A 163 -4.20 -2.91 -18.61
C PHE A 163 -4.59 -1.65 -17.84
N THR A 164 -5.05 -0.60 -18.54
CA THR A 164 -5.55 0.62 -17.89
C THR A 164 -6.82 0.38 -17.08
N SER A 165 -7.75 -0.44 -17.59
CA SER A 165 -8.99 -0.79 -16.88
C SER A 165 -8.70 -1.51 -15.55
N SER A 166 -7.75 -2.45 -15.57
CA SER A 166 -7.29 -3.14 -14.36
C SER A 166 -6.72 -2.18 -13.31
N ILE A 167 -5.89 -1.21 -13.73
CA ILE A 167 -5.35 -0.19 -12.83
C ILE A 167 -6.46 0.69 -12.25
N GLU A 168 -7.42 1.10 -13.07
CA GLU A 168 -8.56 1.90 -12.60
C GLU A 168 -9.38 1.18 -11.55
N ASP A 169 -9.62 -0.12 -11.71
CA ASP A 169 -10.38 -0.91 -10.75
C ASP A 169 -9.63 -1.04 -9.42
N ILE A 170 -8.30 -1.18 -9.46
CA ILE A 170 -7.45 -1.13 -8.26
C ILE A 170 -7.57 0.24 -7.58
N ILE A 171 -7.50 1.35 -8.34
CA ILE A 171 -7.63 2.71 -7.80
C ILE A 171 -9.01 2.92 -7.18
N LYS A 172 -10.08 2.56 -7.90
CA LYS A 172 -11.47 2.63 -7.41
C LYS A 172 -11.62 1.85 -6.10
N ASN A 173 -11.04 0.65 -6.01
CA ASN A 173 -11.07 -0.16 -4.81
C ASN A 173 -10.28 0.46 -3.64
N ARG A 174 -9.12 1.06 -3.90
CA ARG A 174 -8.34 1.77 -2.86
C ARG A 174 -9.07 3.00 -2.33
N ILE A 175 -9.71 3.77 -3.21
CA ILE A 175 -10.53 4.93 -2.83
C ILE A 175 -11.73 4.48 -1.99
N LYS A 176 -12.44 3.42 -2.41
CA LYS A 176 -13.55 2.84 -1.65
C LYS A 176 -13.11 2.37 -0.26
N LYS A 177 -11.92 1.77 -0.15
CA LYS A 177 -11.33 1.31 1.12
C LYS A 177 -10.63 2.42 1.92
N GLN A 178 -10.55 3.65 1.40
CA GLN A 178 -9.80 4.78 1.97
C GLN A 178 -8.35 4.42 2.37
N SER A 179 -7.72 3.51 1.62
CA SER A 179 -6.35 3.03 1.90
C SER A 179 -5.35 3.78 1.02
N TYR A 180 -4.73 4.80 1.62
CA TYR A 180 -3.75 5.66 0.96
C TYR A 180 -2.37 5.50 1.60
N ASN A 181 -1.32 5.57 0.79
CA ASN A 181 0.07 5.51 1.23
C ASN A 181 0.69 6.92 1.35
N ASP A 182 -0.13 7.94 1.62
CA ASP A 182 0.34 9.31 1.78
C ASP A 182 1.16 9.46 3.07
N VAL A 183 2.23 10.27 3.00
CA VAL A 183 3.07 10.54 4.16
C VAL A 183 2.31 11.44 5.13
N ILE A 184 2.04 10.93 6.34
CA ILE A 184 1.44 11.72 7.42
C ILE A 184 2.41 12.76 7.95
N PHE A 185 1.93 13.99 8.15
CA PHE A 185 2.72 15.05 8.77
C PHE A 185 2.90 14.73 10.26
N LYS A 186 4.13 14.38 10.65
CA LYS A 186 4.50 14.21 12.05
C LYS A 186 4.79 15.59 12.64
N ASN A 187 3.88 16.10 13.47
CA ASN A 187 4.19 17.28 14.29
C ASN A 187 5.39 16.92 15.19
N LYS A 188 6.53 17.60 15.00
CA LYS A 188 7.76 17.33 15.76
C LYS A 188 7.62 17.66 17.26
N ASP A 189 6.61 18.45 17.64
CA ASP A 189 6.50 19.06 18.96
C ASP A 189 5.34 18.52 19.83
N VAL A 190 4.63 17.48 19.37
CA VAL A 190 3.58 16.86 20.20
C VAL A 190 4.23 15.85 21.13
N VAL A 191 4.79 16.34 22.23
CA VAL A 191 4.82 15.56 23.47
C VAL A 191 3.38 15.12 23.69
N LYS A 192 3.13 13.80 23.59
CA LYS A 192 1.80 13.22 23.78
C LYS A 192 1.19 13.84 25.02
N LYS A 193 0.10 14.59 24.87
CA LYS A 193 -0.70 14.97 26.03
C LYS A 193 -1.06 13.65 26.72
N PRO A 194 -0.88 13.51 28.03
CA PRO A 194 -1.33 12.31 28.71
C PRO A 194 -2.82 12.18 28.45
N ASP A 195 -3.22 11.06 27.85
CA ASP A 195 -4.61 10.71 27.61
C ASP A 195 -5.30 10.56 28.97
N ASN A 196 -5.82 11.68 29.49
CA ASN A 196 -6.60 11.71 30.72
C ASN A 196 -8.06 11.33 30.43
N GLU A 197 -8.30 10.43 29.49
CA GLU A 197 -9.63 9.90 29.20
C GLU A 197 -9.84 8.64 30.04
N ILE A 198 -10.41 8.83 31.22
CA ILE A 198 -10.83 7.73 32.10
C ILE A 198 -12.12 7.15 31.49
N SER A 199 -12.02 5.99 30.84
CA SER A 199 -13.18 5.25 30.36
C SER A 199 -13.95 4.64 31.54
N LEU A 200 -15.14 5.17 31.83
CA LEU A 200 -16.04 4.64 32.87
C LEU A 200 -16.88 3.49 32.30
N SER A 201 -16.91 2.33 32.98
CA SER A 201 -17.79 1.21 32.63
C SER A 201 -19.24 1.53 33.00
N THR A 202 -20.18 1.29 32.08
CA THR A 202 -21.63 1.49 32.30
C THR A 202 -22.33 0.28 32.93
N GLU A 203 -21.60 -0.81 33.17
CA GLU A 203 -22.09 -2.02 33.81
C GLU A 203 -22.21 -1.87 35.33
N LYS A 204 -23.11 -2.63 35.94
CA LYS A 204 -23.30 -2.63 37.40
C LYS A 204 -22.12 -3.34 38.06
N SER A 205 -21.53 -2.71 39.09
CA SER A 205 -20.45 -3.30 39.88
C SER A 205 -20.87 -4.63 40.52
N LYS A 206 -20.03 -5.67 40.37
CA LYS A 206 -20.18 -6.98 41.03
C LYS A 206 -19.91 -6.92 42.55
N VAL A 207 -19.22 -5.86 43.00
CA VAL A 207 -18.79 -5.67 44.39
C VAL A 207 -19.62 -4.56 45.05
N GLY A 208 -19.99 -4.77 46.32
CA GLY A 208 -20.78 -3.81 47.11
C GLY A 208 -19.96 -2.57 47.50
N LEU A 209 -20.65 -1.44 47.70
CA LEU A 209 -20.01 -0.15 48.02
C LEU A 209 -19.07 -0.23 49.24
N GLY A 210 -19.47 -0.94 50.30
CA GLY A 210 -18.67 -1.08 51.51
C GLY A 210 -17.36 -1.85 51.32
N GLU A 211 -17.36 -2.86 50.45
CA GLU A 211 -16.19 -3.67 50.13
C GLU A 211 -15.24 -2.92 49.19
N ILE A 212 -15.79 -2.16 48.23
CA ILE A 212 -15.01 -1.21 47.41
C ILE A 212 -14.29 -0.20 48.32
N TYR A 213 -14.97 0.38 49.31
CA TYR A 213 -14.33 1.30 50.26
C TYR A 213 -13.26 0.65 51.12
N ALA A 214 -13.47 -0.59 51.58
CA ALA A 214 -12.49 -1.31 52.41
C ALA A 214 -11.24 -1.70 51.61
N GLU A 215 -11.42 -2.19 50.38
CA GLU A 215 -10.34 -2.47 49.46
C GLU A 215 -9.63 -1.21 48.98
N GLU A 216 -10.37 -0.17 48.60
CA GLU A 216 -9.80 1.11 48.19
C GLU A 216 -9.01 1.71 49.35
N PHE A 217 -9.54 1.72 50.57
CA PHE A 217 -8.81 2.25 51.73
C PHE A 217 -7.52 1.46 52.00
N SER A 218 -7.58 0.12 51.98
CA SER A 218 -6.39 -0.71 52.21
C SER A 218 -5.34 -0.55 51.11
N LYS A 219 -5.78 -0.56 49.83
CA LYS A 219 -4.92 -0.33 48.68
C LYS A 219 -4.38 1.09 48.68
N LYS A 220 -5.18 2.10 49.02
CA LYS A 220 -4.80 3.52 49.05
C LYS A 220 -3.81 3.81 50.18
N VAL A 221 -4.00 3.26 51.38
CA VAL A 221 -3.03 3.47 52.47
C VAL A 221 -1.67 2.83 52.14
N VAL A 222 -1.65 1.63 51.57
CA VAL A 222 -0.40 0.93 51.21
C VAL A 222 0.23 1.53 49.94
N LYS A 223 -0.58 1.76 48.92
CA LYS A 223 -0.13 2.30 47.62
C LYS A 223 0.21 3.78 47.71
N ASP A 224 -0.56 4.62 48.39
CA ASP A 224 -0.20 6.05 48.53
C ASP A 224 1.08 6.22 49.33
N SER A 225 1.35 5.35 50.32
CA SER A 225 2.62 5.41 51.08
C SER A 225 3.81 4.94 50.25
N ILE A 226 3.68 3.89 49.43
CA ILE A 226 4.78 3.38 48.60
C ILE A 226 4.95 4.23 47.34
N ASP A 227 3.85 4.63 46.69
CA ASP A 227 3.84 5.50 45.52
C ASP A 227 4.27 6.93 45.88
N SER A 228 3.95 7.48 47.05
CA SER A 228 4.45 8.82 47.41
C SER A 228 5.96 8.79 47.63
N ILE A 229 6.47 7.80 48.38
CA ILE A 229 7.90 7.65 48.65
C ILE A 229 8.66 7.38 47.34
N THR A 230 8.16 6.47 46.49
CA THR A 230 8.81 6.17 45.20
C THR A 230 8.70 7.31 44.21
N LYS A 231 7.56 8.03 44.15
CA LYS A 231 7.42 9.23 43.29
C LYS A 231 8.30 10.37 43.78
N GLU A 232 8.40 10.59 45.09
CA GLU A 232 9.27 11.63 45.67
C GLU A 232 10.74 11.31 45.43
N LEU A 233 11.18 10.08 45.70
CA LEU A 233 12.54 9.63 45.37
C LEU A 233 12.83 9.71 43.87
N SER A 234 11.86 9.35 43.02
CA SER A 234 12.04 9.47 41.57
C SER A 234 12.10 10.93 41.12
N LYS A 235 11.34 11.83 41.74
CA LYS A 235 11.39 13.27 41.44
C LYS A 235 12.72 13.86 41.86
N GLU A 236 13.19 13.54 43.07
CA GLU A 236 14.49 13.99 43.57
C GLU A 236 15.63 13.51 42.66
N LEU A 237 15.60 12.24 42.27
CA LEU A 237 16.55 11.67 41.32
C LEU A 237 16.46 12.36 39.95
N ILE A 238 15.26 12.61 39.42
CA ILE A 238 15.07 13.33 38.15
C ILE A 238 15.64 14.75 38.26
N THR A 239 15.45 15.43 39.39
CA THR A 239 16.02 16.77 39.60
C THR A 239 17.53 16.75 39.70
N GLU A 240 18.11 15.77 40.39
CA GLU A 240 19.57 15.60 40.49
C GLU A 240 20.18 15.30 39.12
N VAL A 241 19.59 14.36 38.37
CA VAL A 241 20.00 14.02 37.01
C VAL A 241 19.91 15.24 36.08
N LYS A 242 18.86 16.06 36.21
CA LYS A 242 18.73 17.29 35.43
C LYS A 242 19.85 18.29 35.75
N LEU A 243 20.16 18.49 37.03
CA LEU A 243 21.25 19.38 37.45
C LEU A 243 22.62 18.89 36.93
N LEU A 244 22.88 17.59 37.03
CA LEU A 244 24.11 16.99 36.49
C LEU A 244 24.19 17.12 34.96
N TYR A 245 23.06 16.94 34.27
CA TYR A 245 22.98 17.13 32.82
C TYR A 245 23.23 18.59 32.41
N ASP A 246 22.66 19.54 33.15
CA ASP A 246 22.86 20.97 32.90
C ASP A 246 24.35 21.35 33.12
N GLN A 247 25.00 20.78 34.13
CA GLN A 247 26.44 20.98 34.36
C GLN A 247 27.29 20.40 33.21
N VAL A 248 27.05 19.15 32.84
CA VAL A 248 27.82 18.47 31.78
C VAL A 248 27.60 19.14 30.42
N SER A 249 26.36 19.54 30.10
CA SER A 249 26.06 20.24 28.84
C SER A 249 26.77 21.59 28.76
N LEU A 250 26.81 22.36 29.85
CA LEU A 250 27.56 23.62 29.91
C LEU A 250 29.07 23.41 29.66
N GLU A 251 29.66 22.37 30.26
CA GLU A 251 31.07 22.03 30.05
C GLU A 251 31.36 21.60 28.61
N LEU A 252 30.48 20.79 28.01
CA LEU A 252 30.58 20.34 26.61
C LEU A 252 30.37 21.49 25.61
N ASP A 253 29.43 22.38 25.88
CA ASP A 253 29.17 23.59 25.08
C ASP A 253 30.41 24.50 25.09
N GLY A 254 31.05 24.65 26.26
CA GLY A 254 32.33 25.36 26.39
C GLY A 254 33.46 24.71 25.60
N LEU A 255 33.59 23.38 25.66
CA LEU A 255 34.62 22.62 24.95
C LEU A 255 34.44 22.69 23.42
N CYS A 256 33.20 22.70 22.93
CA CYS A 256 32.89 22.80 21.50
C CYS A 256 32.91 24.24 20.95
N HIS A 257 33.41 25.23 21.71
CA HIS A 257 33.40 26.65 21.36
C HIS A 257 31.98 27.17 21.01
N HIS A 258 30.95 26.60 21.65
CA HIS A 258 29.55 26.91 21.42
C HIS A 258 29.06 26.63 19.97
N PHE A 259 29.70 25.71 19.24
CA PHE A 259 29.21 25.21 17.95
C PHE A 259 28.39 23.93 18.12
N TYR A 260 27.18 24.06 18.67
CA TYR A 260 26.26 22.95 18.90
C TYR A 260 24.84 23.27 18.43
N THR A 261 24.00 22.25 18.32
CA THR A 261 22.57 22.42 18.04
C THR A 261 21.85 22.83 19.32
N PRO A 262 21.19 24.00 19.37
CA PRO A 262 20.53 24.48 20.59
C PRO A 262 19.47 23.48 21.07
N THR A 263 19.20 23.49 22.37
CA THR A 263 18.19 22.64 22.99
C THR A 263 16.82 22.82 22.31
N PRO A 264 16.03 21.75 22.13
CA PRO A 264 14.72 21.85 21.50
C PRO A 264 13.80 22.77 22.32
N LEU A 265 12.93 23.50 21.62
CA LEU A 265 11.96 24.40 22.25
C LEU A 265 11.00 23.60 23.11
N THR A 266 11.10 23.76 24.43
CA THR A 266 10.08 23.33 25.38
C THR A 266 9.01 24.42 25.46
N ASN A 267 7.73 24.04 25.42
CA ASN A 267 6.63 24.97 25.64
C ASN A 267 6.58 25.35 27.12
N GLU A 268 7.40 26.29 27.55
CA GLU A 268 7.37 26.85 28.89
C GLU A 268 6.29 27.92 28.99
N ILE A 269 5.31 27.69 29.87
CA ILE A 269 4.21 28.63 30.11
C ILE A 269 4.67 29.59 31.21
N ASN A 270 5.07 30.81 30.85
CA ASN A 270 5.28 31.89 31.82
C ASN A 270 3.92 32.57 32.13
N ILE A 271 3.54 32.62 33.41
CA ILE A 271 2.26 33.15 33.91
C ILE A 271 2.49 34.39 34.79
N ASP A 272 3.39 35.29 34.40
CA ASP A 272 3.70 36.46 35.23
C ASP A 272 3.00 37.73 34.72
N SER A 273 1.95 38.16 35.43
CA SER A 273 1.23 39.43 35.21
C SER A 273 1.73 40.51 36.18
N LEU A 274 3.02 40.79 36.18
CA LEU A 274 3.63 41.82 37.01
C LEU A 274 3.95 43.08 36.18
N PRO A 275 3.90 44.29 36.79
CA PRO A 275 4.24 45.52 36.07
C PRO A 275 5.71 45.54 35.67
N VAL A 276 6.02 46.14 34.53
CA VAL A 276 7.37 46.17 33.90
C VAL A 276 8.47 46.59 34.85
N VAL A 277 8.16 47.54 35.74
CA VAL A 277 9.03 48.02 36.83
C VAL A 277 9.68 46.88 37.62
N THR A 278 8.98 45.75 37.79
CA THR A 278 9.47 44.59 38.55
C THR A 278 10.52 43.77 37.80
N TYR A 279 10.59 43.87 36.48
CA TYR A 279 11.60 43.19 35.65
C TYR A 279 12.82 44.06 35.34
N GLU A 280 12.73 45.38 35.59
CA GLU A 280 13.83 46.30 35.30
C GLU A 280 14.92 46.22 36.38
N GLU A 281 16.17 46.42 35.94
CA GLU A 281 17.31 46.57 36.85
C GLU A 281 17.11 47.83 37.72
N ASN A 282 17.57 47.79 38.97
CA ASN A 282 17.47 48.92 39.90
C ASN A 282 18.48 50.04 39.56
N LEU A 283 18.23 50.73 38.44
CA LEU A 283 18.98 51.89 37.98
C LEU A 283 18.24 53.18 38.36
N PRO A 284 18.95 54.26 38.68
CA PRO A 284 18.34 55.51 39.15
C PRO A 284 17.51 56.25 38.08
N ASN A 285 17.69 55.92 36.79
CA ASN A 285 16.94 56.52 35.68
C ASN A 285 15.90 55.52 35.18
N TYR A 286 14.62 55.82 35.42
CA TYR A 286 13.50 54.96 35.04
C TYR A 286 12.94 55.38 33.66
N THR A 287 12.88 54.46 32.69
CA THR A 287 12.25 54.68 31.38
C THR A 287 10.99 53.85 31.26
N ASN A 288 9.85 54.43 31.61
CA ASN A 288 8.58 53.70 31.68
C ASN A 288 8.12 53.32 30.26
N SER A 289 8.14 52.03 29.94
CA SER A 289 7.34 51.45 28.85
C SER A 289 6.33 50.52 29.48
N ASN A 290 5.04 50.87 29.44
CA ASN A 290 3.98 49.95 29.86
C ASN A 290 3.91 48.80 28.83
N THR A 291 4.56 47.66 29.08
CA THR A 291 4.48 46.45 28.21
C THR A 291 3.23 45.60 28.49
N ILE A 292 2.16 46.22 28.97
CA ILE A 292 0.88 45.55 29.08
C ILE A 292 0.15 45.73 27.75
N ASP A 293 0.41 44.83 26.81
CA ASP A 293 -0.60 44.48 25.82
C ASP A 293 -1.73 43.82 26.60
N ASN A 294 -2.69 44.64 27.05
CA ASN A 294 -3.90 44.19 27.71
C ASN A 294 -4.65 43.25 26.76
N LYS A 295 -4.36 41.95 26.82
CA LYS A 295 -5.26 40.86 26.38
C LYS A 295 -6.51 40.78 27.26
N ILE A 296 -6.72 41.74 28.16
CA ILE A 296 -7.99 41.99 28.80
C ILE A 296 -8.87 42.64 27.74
N ASP A 297 -9.86 41.85 27.33
CA ASP A 297 -10.85 42.11 26.29
C ASP A 297 -10.35 41.89 24.85
N LYS A 298 -10.36 40.62 24.45
CA LYS A 298 -10.97 40.31 23.14
C LYS A 298 -12.40 40.81 23.22
N ARG A 299 -12.63 42.11 22.97
CA ARG A 299 -13.96 42.71 22.94
C ARG A 299 -14.70 41.98 21.83
N VAL A 300 -15.47 40.97 22.21
CA VAL A 300 -16.49 40.42 21.33
C VAL A 300 -17.33 41.61 20.92
N ASN A 301 -17.46 41.85 19.63
CA ASN A 301 -18.12 43.04 19.14
C ASN A 301 -19.56 43.05 19.68
N ILE A 302 -19.82 43.88 20.70
CA ILE A 302 -21.06 43.87 21.49
C ILE A 302 -22.28 44.10 20.58
N ARG A 303 -22.08 44.78 19.44
CA ARG A 303 -23.12 45.02 18.42
C ARG A 303 -23.58 43.75 17.68
N THR A 304 -22.84 42.65 17.78
CA THR A 304 -23.13 41.37 17.13
C THR A 304 -23.66 40.31 18.11
N LEU A 305 -23.63 40.59 19.41
CA LEU A 305 -24.16 39.71 20.45
C LEU A 305 -25.68 39.89 20.50
N LYS A 306 -26.40 39.02 19.79
CA LYS A 306 -27.86 38.88 19.94
C LYS A 306 -28.16 37.79 20.96
N SER A 307 -29.17 38.00 21.80
CA SER A 307 -29.69 36.96 22.70
C SER A 307 -30.45 35.88 21.92
N THR A 308 -30.60 34.68 22.49
CA THR A 308 -31.33 33.56 21.87
C THR A 308 -32.78 33.90 21.54
N ASN A 309 -33.37 34.84 22.29
CA ASN A 309 -34.76 35.30 22.15
C ASN A 309 -34.91 36.39 21.08
N GLU A 310 -33.83 37.07 20.71
CA GLU A 310 -33.81 38.15 19.72
C GLU A 310 -33.40 37.64 18.33
N LEU A 311 -33.09 36.35 18.23
CA LEU A 311 -32.66 35.69 17.02
C LEU A 311 -33.85 35.26 16.17
N THR A 312 -33.86 35.69 14.91
CA THR A 312 -34.83 35.21 13.92
C THR A 312 -34.57 33.74 13.56
N LYS A 313 -35.56 33.07 12.95
CA LYS A 313 -35.41 31.68 12.46
C LYS A 313 -34.25 31.56 11.45
N SER A 314 -34.08 32.56 10.57
CA SER A 314 -32.98 32.62 9.60
C SER A 314 -31.62 32.78 10.29
N ASP A 315 -31.50 33.69 11.27
CA ASP A 315 -30.27 33.88 12.04
C ASP A 315 -29.88 32.61 12.82
N ARG A 316 -30.87 31.86 13.32
CA ARG A 316 -30.62 30.60 14.04
C ARG A 316 -30.07 29.52 13.10
N LEU A 317 -30.58 29.47 11.88
CA LEU A 317 -30.11 28.54 10.85
C LEU A 317 -28.68 28.87 10.41
N THR A 318 -28.36 30.15 10.21
CA THR A 318 -27.01 30.59 9.81
C THR A 318 -25.99 30.28 10.91
N LEU A 319 -26.30 30.57 12.18
CA LEU A 319 -25.43 30.22 13.31
C LEU A 319 -25.26 28.70 13.45
N ARG A 320 -26.33 27.92 13.28
CA ARG A 320 -26.26 26.44 13.31
C ARG A 320 -25.36 25.92 12.19
N ASN A 321 -25.51 26.45 10.98
CA ASN A 321 -24.69 26.07 9.83
C ASN A 321 -23.23 26.49 10.01
N GLN A 322 -22.98 27.67 10.59
CA GLN A 322 -21.64 28.13 10.93
C GLN A 322 -20.98 27.22 11.97
N LYS A 323 -21.70 26.88 13.05
CA LYS A 323 -21.22 25.92 14.07
C LYS A 323 -20.97 24.54 13.46
N LYS A 324 -21.87 24.04 12.62
CA LYS A 324 -21.72 22.77 11.90
C LYS A 324 -20.47 22.78 11.00
N ARG A 325 -20.18 23.89 10.32
CA ARG A 325 -18.97 24.04 9.49
C ARG A 325 -17.71 24.06 10.34
N GLN A 326 -17.70 24.76 11.47
CA GLN A 326 -16.56 24.78 12.39
C GLN A 326 -16.26 23.38 12.94
N MET A 327 -17.29 22.66 13.41
CA MET A 327 -17.13 21.29 13.91
C MET A 327 -16.74 20.28 12.84
N LYS A 328 -17.21 20.45 11.59
CA LYS A 328 -16.73 19.64 10.46
C LYS A 328 -15.26 19.89 10.14
N GLY A 329 -14.80 21.12 10.32
CA GLY A 329 -13.39 21.47 10.16
C GLY A 329 -12.52 20.70 11.15
N THR A 330 -12.87 20.70 12.43
CA THR A 330 -12.08 20.03 13.49
C THR A 330 -12.06 18.50 13.35
N ASN A 331 -13.21 17.86 13.11
CA ASN A 331 -13.28 16.39 12.99
C ASN A 331 -12.52 15.86 11.76
N SER A 332 -12.40 16.65 10.68
CA SER A 332 -11.65 16.27 9.48
C SER A 332 -10.14 16.25 9.70
N TYR A 333 -9.63 16.98 10.70
CA TYR A 333 -8.21 16.95 11.08
C TYR A 333 -7.91 15.80 12.05
N GLU A 334 -8.81 15.49 12.97
CA GLU A 334 -8.65 14.35 13.89
C GLU A 334 -8.80 12.99 13.21
N SER A 335 -9.64 12.87 12.17
CA SER A 335 -9.75 11.63 11.38
C SER A 335 -8.60 11.39 10.39
N LYS A 336 -7.63 12.32 10.31
CA LYS A 336 -6.45 12.24 9.42
C LYS A 336 -5.13 12.06 10.20
N LEU A 337 -5.21 12.06 11.53
CA LEU A 337 -4.16 11.58 12.44
C LEU A 337 -4.42 10.10 12.72
#